data_AF-A0A6G1S2Y8-F1
#
_entry.id   AF-A0A6G1S2Y8-F1
#
_cell.length_a   1.000
_cell.length_b   1.000
_cell.length_c   1.000
_cell.angle_alpha   90.00
_cell.angle_beta   90.00
_cell.angle_gamma   90.00
#
_symmetry.space_group_name_H-M   'P 1'
#
loop_
_entity.id
_entity.type
_entity.pdbx_description
1 polymer ?
#
loop_
_entity_poly.entity_id
_entity_poly.type
_entity_poly.pdbx_seq_one_letter_code
_entity_poly.pdbx_strand_id
1 'polypeptide(L)'
;MIRRQKDLCFRCSPKDGQCTCLPNIVSRQCNEPAPGYFFLPLDYYIYEAEHAKPLPGSAPLVKPSTLPRCDIYFQKQGYEFMIENGKIVLNRSKKRSVRKTGLEQGAMQLGQDSAVAVVFRQPSAGRSVTWTGPGFARVPSGAGLRFAISNVPFAMDFYITIRYEPESLEDWLASVTIQPAGSLSNQHCKNKGLSQEPRT
;
A
#
# COMPACT_ATOMS: atom_id res chain seq x y z
N MET A 1 0.86 17.95 -11.27
CA MET A 1 1.72 18.84 -12.08
C MET A 1 1.03 19.05 -13.43
N ILE A 2 0.40 20.21 -13.65
CA ILE A 2 -0.10 20.57 -14.98
C ILE A 2 1.16 20.86 -15.81
N ARG A 3 1.56 19.94 -16.69
CA ARG A 3 2.50 20.33 -17.74
C ARG A 3 1.77 21.38 -18.57
N ARG A 4 2.13 22.66 -18.40
CA ARG A 4 1.99 23.60 -19.50
C ARG A 4 2.85 23.01 -20.60
N GLN A 5 2.21 22.36 -21.57
CA GLN A 5 2.81 22.09 -22.86
C GLN A 5 3.22 23.46 -23.39
N LYS A 6 4.49 23.84 -23.19
CA LYS A 6 5.10 24.93 -23.95
C LYS A 6 4.90 24.53 -25.41
N ASP A 7 4.29 25.43 -26.16
CA ASP A 7 4.10 25.38 -27.62
C ASP A 7 2.83 24.73 -28.17
N LEU A 8 1.69 24.90 -27.51
CA LEU A 8 0.40 24.95 -28.21
C LEU A 8 -0.40 26.19 -27.79
N CYS A 9 0.10 27.37 -28.18
CA CYS A 9 -0.77 28.53 -28.24
C CYS A 9 -1.83 28.22 -29.31
N PHE A 10 -3.03 27.82 -28.87
CA PHE A 10 -4.16 27.62 -29.78
C PHE A 10 -4.28 28.89 -30.61
N ARG A 11 -4.18 28.79 -31.94
CA ARG A 11 -4.37 29.93 -32.84
C ARG A 11 -5.80 30.43 -32.64
N CYS A 12 -5.95 31.50 -31.87
CA CYS A 12 -7.24 32.15 -31.70
C CYS A 12 -7.45 33.14 -32.84
N SER A 13 -8.65 33.15 -33.40
CA SER A 13 -9.00 34.09 -34.46
C SER A 13 -8.86 35.53 -33.94
N PRO A 14 -8.15 36.41 -34.66
CA PRO A 14 -7.96 37.79 -34.21
C PRO A 14 -9.25 38.63 -34.28
N LYS A 15 -10.31 38.14 -34.95
CA LYS A 15 -11.55 38.89 -35.18
C LYS A 15 -12.54 38.76 -34.02
N ASP A 16 -12.74 37.54 -33.54
CA ASP A 16 -13.71 37.18 -32.49
C ASP A 16 -13.02 36.60 -31.24
N GLY A 17 -11.72 36.30 -31.31
CA GLY A 17 -10.94 35.65 -30.25
C GLY A 17 -11.35 34.21 -29.98
N GLN A 18 -12.07 33.55 -30.89
CA GLN A 18 -12.41 32.12 -30.74
C GLN A 18 -11.16 31.27 -31.03
N CYS A 19 -10.81 30.39 -30.08
CA CYS A 19 -9.70 29.45 -30.24
C CYS A 19 -10.19 28.09 -30.79
N THR A 20 -9.33 27.38 -31.53
CA THR A 20 -9.59 26.00 -31.98
C THR A 20 -9.36 25.02 -30.84
N CYS A 21 -10.43 24.49 -30.25
CA CYS A 21 -10.34 23.61 -29.08
C CYS A 21 -10.06 22.15 -29.44
N LEU A 22 -9.50 21.42 -28.47
CA LEU A 22 -9.45 19.95 -28.52
C LEU A 22 -10.87 19.36 -28.41
N PRO A 23 -11.07 18.10 -28.86
CA PRO A 23 -12.35 17.42 -28.68
C PRO A 23 -12.85 17.49 -27.23
N ASN A 24 -14.14 17.80 -27.07
CA ASN A 24 -14.85 17.89 -25.79
C ASN A 24 -14.38 19.01 -24.85
N ILE A 25 -13.63 19.99 -25.37
CA ILE A 25 -13.29 21.24 -24.69
C ILE A 25 -13.99 22.38 -25.44
N VAL A 26 -14.66 23.25 -24.69
CA VAL A 26 -15.42 24.38 -25.20
C VAL A 26 -14.98 25.68 -24.51
N SER A 27 -15.74 26.74 -24.75
CA SER A 27 -15.42 28.14 -24.45
C SER A 27 -14.57 28.82 -25.52
N ARG A 28 -14.59 30.15 -25.48
CA ARG A 28 -13.76 31.02 -26.33
C ARG A 28 -12.25 30.71 -26.16
N GLN A 29 -11.84 30.32 -24.96
CA GLN A 29 -10.46 30.09 -24.56
C GLN A 29 -10.10 28.60 -24.40
N CYS A 30 -11.02 27.69 -24.71
CA CYS A 30 -10.81 26.24 -24.57
C CYS A 30 -10.43 25.83 -23.15
N ASN A 31 -11.13 26.36 -22.15
CA ASN A 31 -10.87 26.14 -20.73
C ASN A 31 -12.06 25.58 -19.96
N GLU A 32 -13.14 25.21 -20.66
CA GLU A 32 -14.33 24.61 -20.07
C GLU A 32 -14.60 23.24 -20.72
N PRO A 33 -15.04 22.23 -19.97
CA PRO A 33 -15.46 20.97 -20.57
C PRO A 33 -16.81 21.14 -21.29
N ALA A 34 -16.99 20.42 -22.39
CA ALA A 34 -18.29 20.33 -23.04
C ALA A 34 -19.35 19.71 -22.09
N PRO A 35 -20.66 20.01 -22.26
CA PRO A 35 -21.71 19.35 -21.49
C PRO A 35 -21.58 17.82 -21.54
N GLY A 36 -21.60 17.16 -20.37
CA GLY A 36 -21.41 15.72 -20.24
C GLY A 36 -19.94 15.27 -20.12
N TYR A 37 -18.99 16.19 -20.22
CA TYR A 37 -17.56 15.93 -20.03
C TYR A 37 -17.02 16.63 -18.78
N PHE A 38 -15.84 16.21 -18.33
CA PHE A 38 -15.16 16.80 -17.18
C PHE A 38 -13.65 16.75 -17.38
N PHE A 39 -12.92 17.62 -16.69
CA PHE A 39 -11.47 17.50 -16.57
C PHE A 39 -11.12 16.47 -15.51
N LEU A 40 -10.31 15.49 -15.89
CA LEU A 40 -9.88 14.43 -14.98
C LEU A 40 -9.13 15.04 -13.79
N PRO A 41 -9.52 14.73 -12.54
CA PRO A 41 -8.71 15.07 -11.37
C PRO A 41 -7.39 14.28 -11.38
N LEU A 42 -6.39 14.76 -10.63
CA LEU A 42 -5.07 14.13 -10.60
C LEU A 42 -5.08 12.72 -10.00
N ASP A 43 -6.06 12.43 -9.16
CA ASP A 43 -6.28 11.14 -8.51
C ASP A 43 -7.39 10.34 -9.19
N TYR A 44 -7.64 10.53 -10.49
CA TYR A 44 -8.67 9.76 -11.20
C TYR A 44 -8.39 8.25 -11.29
N TYR A 45 -7.11 7.86 -11.40
CA TYR A 45 -6.70 6.45 -11.48
C TYR A 45 -6.47 5.86 -10.07
N ILE A 46 -7.57 5.60 -9.35
CA ILE A 46 -7.57 4.94 -8.05
C ILE A 46 -7.72 3.43 -8.22
N TYR A 47 -6.91 2.67 -7.50
CA TYR A 47 -7.02 1.22 -7.41
C TYR A 47 -7.18 0.82 -5.95
N GLU A 48 -8.35 0.30 -5.62
CA GLU A 48 -8.74 0.00 -4.24
C GLU A 48 -8.00 -1.23 -3.70
N ALA A 49 -7.47 -1.11 -2.48
CA ALA A 49 -6.60 -2.12 -1.87
C ALA A 49 -7.36 -3.41 -1.54
N GLU A 50 -8.62 -3.29 -1.16
CA GLU A 50 -9.57 -4.37 -0.90
C GLU A 50 -9.86 -5.25 -2.13
N HIS A 51 -9.56 -4.76 -3.34
CA HIS A 51 -9.71 -5.51 -4.59
C HIS A 51 -8.37 -6.09 -5.10
N ALA A 52 -7.26 -5.74 -4.45
CA ALA A 52 -5.95 -6.23 -4.86
C ALA A 52 -5.77 -7.71 -4.47
N LYS A 53 -4.95 -8.42 -5.25
CA LYS A 53 -4.62 -9.80 -4.92
C LYS A 53 -3.60 -9.80 -3.78
N PRO A 54 -3.85 -10.53 -2.67
CA PRO A 54 -2.86 -10.66 -1.61
C PRO A 54 -1.64 -11.41 -2.14
N LEU A 55 -0.46 -10.92 -1.80
CA LEU A 55 0.80 -11.62 -2.00
C LEU A 55 1.24 -12.18 -0.65
N PRO A 56 1.34 -13.52 -0.51
CA PRO A 56 1.95 -14.10 0.68
C PRO A 56 3.39 -13.65 0.77
N GLY A 57 3.79 -13.17 1.94
CA GLY A 57 5.13 -12.65 2.13
C GLY A 57 6.22 -13.67 1.88
N SER A 58 7.28 -13.27 1.18
CA SER A 58 8.57 -13.92 1.39
C SER A 58 9.00 -13.66 2.83
N ALA A 59 9.48 -14.69 3.52
CA ALA A 59 9.99 -14.58 4.88
C ALA A 59 10.83 -13.29 5.05
N PRO A 60 10.67 -12.57 6.18
CA PRO A 60 11.20 -11.23 6.36
C PRO A 60 12.68 -11.11 5.96
N LEU A 61 13.01 -10.07 5.17
CA LEU A 61 14.35 -9.78 4.65
C LEU A 61 15.38 -9.52 5.76
N VAL A 62 14.91 -9.24 6.97
CA VAL A 62 15.67 -9.39 8.20
C VAL A 62 15.11 -10.62 8.87
N LYS A 63 15.90 -11.70 9.01
CA LYS A 63 15.54 -12.78 9.95
C LYS A 63 15.37 -12.11 11.31
N PRO A 64 14.16 -12.00 11.87
CA PRO A 64 14.05 -11.68 13.28
C PRO A 64 14.74 -12.86 13.94
N SER A 65 15.83 -12.62 14.67
CA SER A 65 16.15 -13.54 15.74
C SER A 65 14.89 -13.52 16.58
N THR A 66 14.04 -14.54 16.43
CA THR A 66 12.84 -14.67 17.23
C THR A 66 13.36 -14.87 18.65
N LEU A 67 13.56 -13.77 19.36
CA LEU A 67 13.84 -13.80 20.78
C LEU A 67 12.70 -14.63 21.37
N PRO A 68 13.03 -15.73 22.06
CA PRO A 68 12.00 -16.60 22.57
C PRO A 68 11.08 -15.79 23.47
N ARG A 69 9.79 -16.09 23.35
CA ARG A 69 8.74 -15.54 24.21
C ARG A 69 9.21 -15.64 25.68
N CYS A 70 9.04 -14.57 26.46
CA CYS A 70 9.68 -14.43 27.78
C CYS A 70 9.38 -15.61 28.72
N ASP A 71 8.16 -16.16 28.65
CA ASP A 71 7.74 -17.39 29.31
C ASP A 71 8.65 -18.58 29.00
N ILE A 72 8.92 -18.83 27.72
CA ILE A 72 9.80 -19.94 27.27
C ILE A 72 11.25 -19.69 27.71
N TYR A 73 11.71 -18.44 27.62
CA TYR A 73 13.06 -18.07 28.04
C TYR A 73 13.28 -18.33 29.53
N PHE A 74 12.41 -17.81 30.40
CA PHE A 74 12.55 -17.93 31.85
C PHE A 74 12.30 -19.37 32.34
N GLN A 75 11.40 -20.12 31.68
CA GLN A 75 11.17 -21.53 32.00
C GLN A 75 12.43 -22.38 31.74
N LYS A 76 13.18 -22.12 30.66
CA LYS A 76 14.47 -22.77 30.40
C LYS A 76 15.52 -22.43 31.47
N GLN A 77 15.43 -21.24 32.06
CA GLN A 77 16.30 -20.79 33.15
C GLN A 77 15.82 -21.29 34.53
N GLY A 78 14.75 -22.09 34.59
CA GLY A 78 14.23 -22.66 35.84
C GLY A 78 13.30 -21.72 36.62
N TYR A 79 12.73 -20.72 35.95
CA TYR A 79 11.78 -19.77 36.54
C TYR A 79 10.40 -19.88 35.91
N GLU A 80 9.36 -19.76 36.73
CA GLU A 80 7.99 -19.54 36.29
C GLU A 80 7.78 -18.03 36.09
N PHE A 81 7.22 -17.65 34.94
CA PHE A 81 7.00 -16.26 34.53
C PHE A 81 5.53 -15.89 34.66
N MET A 82 5.23 -14.82 35.40
CA MET A 82 3.88 -14.25 35.51
C MET A 82 3.94 -12.73 35.31
N ILE A 83 2.84 -12.15 34.80
CA ILE A 83 2.67 -10.71 34.70
C ILE A 83 1.56 -10.31 35.67
N GLU A 84 1.91 -9.59 36.73
CA GLU A 84 0.96 -9.07 37.72
C GLU A 84 0.99 -7.55 37.69
N ASN A 85 -0.13 -6.90 37.37
CA ASN A 85 -0.25 -5.44 37.29
C ASN A 85 0.82 -4.77 36.40
N GLY A 86 1.17 -5.41 35.28
CA GLY A 86 2.20 -4.93 34.36
C GLY A 86 3.64 -5.14 34.84
N LYS A 87 3.85 -5.78 35.99
CA LYS A 87 5.18 -6.16 36.49
C LYS A 87 5.47 -7.63 36.23
N ILE A 88 6.71 -7.90 35.83
CA ILE A 88 7.22 -9.25 35.62
C ILE A 88 7.57 -9.86 36.98
N VAL A 89 6.94 -10.99 37.30
CA VAL A 89 7.19 -11.78 38.51
C VAL A 89 7.83 -13.10 38.09
N LEU A 90 9.01 -13.40 38.66
CA LEU A 90 9.74 -14.64 38.41
C LEU A 90 9.77 -15.48 39.68
N ASN A 91 9.19 -16.69 39.63
CA ASN A 91 9.21 -17.64 40.74
C ASN A 91 10.16 -18.79 40.45
N ARG A 92 10.95 -19.24 41.43
CA ARG A 92 11.94 -20.30 41.24
C ARG A 92 11.23 -21.66 41.18
N SER A 93 11.29 -22.33 40.03
CA SER A 93 10.69 -23.65 39.88
C SER A 93 11.48 -24.70 40.67
N LYS A 94 10.78 -25.47 41.51
CA LYS A 94 11.36 -26.59 42.27
C LYS A 94 11.32 -27.94 41.52
N LYS A 95 10.99 -27.96 40.23
CA LYS A 95 10.78 -29.20 39.48
C LYS A 95 12.10 -29.79 38.95
N ARG A 96 12.47 -30.98 39.45
CA ARG A 96 13.52 -31.86 38.91
C ARG A 96 13.20 -32.22 37.46
N SER A 97 14.24 -32.22 36.62
CA SER A 97 14.25 -32.72 35.25
C SER A 97 13.53 -34.08 35.13
N VAL A 98 12.39 -34.10 34.44
CA VAL A 98 11.75 -35.33 33.95
C VAL A 98 11.94 -35.34 32.44
N ARG A 99 12.57 -36.40 31.94
CA ARG A 99 12.91 -36.61 30.52
C ARG A 99 11.64 -36.69 29.64
N LYS A 100 11.77 -36.13 28.43
CA LYS A 100 10.86 -36.23 27.29
C LYS A 100 10.47 -37.68 26.96
N THR A 101 9.17 -37.90 26.73
CA THR A 101 8.63 -38.81 25.72
C THR A 101 7.67 -38.00 24.84
N GLY A 102 7.78 -38.17 23.53
CA GLY A 102 7.22 -37.27 22.52
C GLY A 102 5.83 -37.63 22.00
N LEU A 103 5.30 -36.67 21.21
CA LEU A 103 4.14 -36.72 20.30
C LEU A 103 2.79 -37.06 20.99
N GLU A 104 1.68 -36.38 20.78
CA GLU A 104 1.20 -35.41 19.80
C GLU A 104 -0.18 -34.98 20.36
N GLN A 105 -0.57 -33.73 20.48
CA GLN A 105 -1.37 -32.98 19.51
C GLN A 105 -1.84 -31.73 20.24
N GLY A 106 -1.63 -30.58 19.61
CA GLY A 106 -1.91 -29.28 20.19
C GLY A 106 -1.00 -28.21 19.61
N ALA A 107 -0.60 -28.35 18.35
CA ALA A 107 -0.24 -27.20 17.54
C ALA A 107 -1.52 -26.36 17.41
N MET A 108 -1.77 -25.52 18.42
CA MET A 108 -2.58 -24.34 18.21
C MET A 108 -1.81 -23.57 17.15
N GLN A 109 -2.30 -23.64 15.92
CA GLN A 109 -1.82 -22.82 14.82
C GLN A 109 -1.85 -21.38 15.33
N LEU A 110 -0.69 -20.85 15.71
CA LEU A 110 -0.52 -19.42 15.77
C LEU A 110 -0.55 -19.02 14.30
N GLY A 111 -1.74 -18.59 13.88
CA GLY A 111 -2.13 -18.41 12.51
C GLY A 111 -1.02 -17.73 11.72
N GLN A 112 -0.83 -18.24 10.53
CA GLN A 112 -0.03 -17.65 9.49
C GLN A 112 -0.66 -16.29 9.13
N ASP A 113 -0.44 -15.27 9.95
CA ASP A 113 -0.94 -13.89 9.80
C ASP A 113 -0.17 -13.14 8.72
N SER A 114 0.22 -13.84 7.66
CA SER A 114 0.65 -13.27 6.38
C SER A 114 -0.55 -12.99 5.46
N ALA A 115 -1.78 -13.17 5.97
CA ALA A 115 -3.00 -12.92 5.23
C ALA A 115 -3.40 -11.45 5.33
N VAL A 116 -3.45 -10.78 4.17
CA VAL A 116 -4.06 -9.46 4.05
C VAL A 116 -5.55 -9.58 4.40
N ALA A 117 -6.07 -8.66 5.20
CA ALA A 117 -7.48 -8.63 5.61
C ALA A 117 -8.18 -7.37 5.11
N VAL A 118 -9.41 -7.49 4.60
CA VAL A 118 -10.23 -6.34 4.22
C VAL A 118 -10.90 -5.75 5.46
N VAL A 119 -10.81 -4.43 5.61
CA VAL A 119 -11.37 -3.65 6.71
C VAL A 119 -12.41 -2.68 6.18
N PHE A 120 -13.68 -3.00 6.37
CA PHE A 120 -14.79 -2.14 5.98
C PHE A 120 -14.88 -0.90 6.89
N ARG A 121 -15.21 0.25 6.31
CA ARG A 121 -15.39 1.51 7.02
C ARG A 121 -16.73 2.13 6.68
N GLN A 122 -17.40 2.65 7.70
CA GLN A 122 -18.67 3.35 7.54
C GLN A 122 -18.48 4.85 7.83
N PRO A 123 -18.99 5.74 6.96
CA PRO A 123 -19.03 7.17 7.26
C PRO A 123 -19.77 7.44 8.57
N SER A 124 -19.22 8.30 9.41
CA SER A 124 -19.86 8.73 10.66
C SER A 124 -20.36 10.17 10.51
N ALA A 125 -21.50 10.46 11.14
CA ALA A 125 -22.08 11.81 11.09
C ALA A 125 -21.08 12.84 11.66
N GLY A 126 -20.82 13.90 10.89
CA GLY A 126 -19.95 15.00 11.31
C GLY A 126 -18.44 14.81 11.08
N ARG A 127 -18.00 13.69 10.48
CA ARG A 127 -16.59 13.51 10.05
C ARG A 127 -16.49 13.47 8.53
N SER A 128 -15.48 14.13 7.97
CA SER A 128 -15.14 13.98 6.55
C SER A 128 -14.60 12.58 6.28
N VAL A 129 -15.04 11.99 5.16
CA VAL A 129 -14.55 10.69 4.71
C VAL A 129 -13.19 10.89 4.04
N THR A 130 -12.18 10.16 4.49
CA THR A 130 -10.80 10.25 4.00
C THR A 130 -10.40 9.09 3.08
N TRP A 131 -11.28 8.10 2.91
CA TRP A 131 -11.05 6.92 2.08
C TRP A 131 -12.03 6.88 0.90
N THR A 132 -11.70 6.07 -0.10
CA THR A 132 -12.59 5.73 -1.21
C THR A 132 -13.01 4.26 -1.08
N GLY A 133 -14.06 3.88 -1.79
CA GLY A 133 -14.55 2.49 -1.73
C GLY A 133 -15.10 2.06 -0.36
N PRO A 134 -15.27 0.75 -0.15
CA PRO A 134 -15.74 0.17 1.10
C PRO A 134 -14.80 0.30 2.31
N GLY A 135 -13.50 0.61 2.12
CA GLY A 135 -12.61 0.82 3.26
C GLY A 135 -11.12 0.66 2.94
N PHE A 136 -10.48 -0.30 3.60
CA PHE A 136 -9.03 -0.51 3.56
C PHE A 136 -8.68 -2.00 3.42
N ALA A 137 -7.42 -2.29 3.09
CA ALA A 137 -6.82 -3.60 3.29
C ALA A 137 -5.68 -3.48 4.33
N ARG A 138 -5.77 -4.26 5.41
CA ARG A 138 -4.71 -4.39 6.42
C ARG A 138 -3.62 -5.29 5.85
N VAL A 139 -2.41 -4.75 5.72
CA VAL A 139 -1.24 -5.46 5.18
C VAL A 139 -0.20 -5.64 6.30
N PRO A 140 -0.02 -6.86 6.82
CA PRO A 140 0.98 -7.13 7.85
C PRO A 140 2.41 -7.07 7.29
N SER A 141 3.40 -6.94 8.17
CA SER A 141 4.81 -6.92 7.78
C SER A 141 5.18 -8.18 6.98
N GLY A 142 5.88 -7.97 5.87
CA GLY A 142 6.27 -9.03 4.94
C GLY A 142 5.20 -9.39 3.91
N ALA A 143 3.92 -9.08 4.11
CA ALA A 143 2.89 -9.29 3.11
C ALA A 143 2.90 -8.21 2.02
N GLY A 144 2.20 -8.44 0.92
CA GLY A 144 2.09 -7.47 -0.17
C GLY A 144 0.74 -7.49 -0.85
N LEU A 145 0.52 -6.49 -1.70
CA LEU A 145 -0.64 -6.37 -2.57
C LEU A 145 -0.19 -6.34 -4.02
N ARG A 146 -0.94 -7.06 -4.88
CA ARG A 146 -0.77 -7.03 -6.33
C ARG A 146 -1.98 -6.41 -6.99
N PHE A 147 -1.74 -5.29 -7.67
CA PHE A 147 -2.73 -4.59 -8.47
C PHE A 147 -2.60 -4.99 -9.94
N ALA A 148 -3.73 -5.28 -10.58
CA ALA A 148 -3.79 -5.49 -12.02
C ALA A 148 -4.25 -4.21 -12.70
N ILE A 149 -3.33 -3.50 -13.33
CA ILE A 149 -3.58 -2.19 -13.96
C ILE A 149 -3.62 -2.39 -15.48
N SER A 150 -4.72 -2.00 -16.12
CA SER A 150 -4.94 -2.19 -17.57
C SER A 150 -5.54 -0.97 -18.29
N ASN A 151 -5.99 0.03 -17.54
CA ASN A 151 -6.76 1.18 -18.03
C ASN A 151 -5.93 2.48 -18.04
N VAL A 152 -4.64 2.40 -18.34
CA VAL A 152 -3.78 3.59 -18.49
C VAL A 152 -3.81 4.01 -19.97
N PRO A 153 -4.45 5.14 -20.32
CA PRO A 153 -4.70 5.50 -21.72
C PRO A 153 -3.52 6.15 -22.42
N PHE A 154 -2.57 6.71 -21.68
CA PHE A 154 -1.43 7.45 -22.23
C PHE A 154 -0.10 6.97 -21.63
N ALA A 155 0.89 6.80 -22.49
CA ALA A 155 2.26 6.51 -22.07
C ALA A 155 2.94 7.80 -21.58
N MET A 156 2.99 7.97 -20.27
CA MET A 156 3.60 9.12 -19.60
C MET A 156 4.13 8.75 -18.22
N ASP A 157 4.75 9.70 -17.55
CA ASP A 157 5.21 9.53 -16.17
C ASP A 157 4.05 9.65 -15.18
N PHE A 158 3.98 8.71 -14.23
CA PHE A 158 3.00 8.68 -13.16
C PHE A 158 3.71 8.67 -11.80
N TYR A 159 3.09 9.30 -10.80
CA TYR A 159 3.50 9.17 -9.41
C TYR A 159 2.66 8.11 -8.74
N ILE A 160 3.32 7.13 -8.11
CA ILE A 160 2.64 6.14 -7.27
C ILE A 160 2.45 6.77 -5.89
N THR A 161 1.20 6.95 -5.50
CA THR A 161 0.83 7.47 -4.18
C THR A 161 0.08 6.40 -3.42
N ILE A 162 0.56 6.06 -2.23
CA ILE A 162 -0.08 5.11 -1.32
C ILE A 162 -0.83 5.92 -0.26
N ARG A 163 -2.16 5.79 -0.21
CA ARG A 163 -2.99 6.34 0.87
C ARG A 163 -3.13 5.26 1.94
N TYR A 164 -2.78 5.59 3.18
CA TYR A 164 -2.77 4.63 4.28
C TYR A 164 -3.20 5.28 5.60
N GLU A 165 -3.63 4.45 6.54
CA GLU A 165 -3.89 4.82 7.94
C GLU A 165 -2.98 3.94 8.83
N PRO A 166 -2.12 4.54 9.67
CA PRO A 166 -1.22 3.76 10.52
C PRO A 166 -1.98 3.11 11.68
N GLU A 167 -1.68 1.84 11.96
CA GLU A 167 -2.17 1.13 13.17
C GLU A 167 -1.11 1.08 14.29
N SER A 168 0.12 1.46 13.98
CA SER A 168 1.27 1.51 14.89
C SER A 168 1.99 2.85 14.74
N LEU A 169 2.77 3.21 15.77
CA LEU A 169 3.68 4.37 15.73
C LEU A 169 5.05 4.02 15.12
N GLU A 170 5.28 2.75 14.77
CA GLU A 170 6.50 2.30 14.11
C GLU A 170 6.56 2.76 12.64
N ASP A 171 7.76 3.10 12.19
CA ASP A 171 8.02 3.39 10.78
C ASP A 171 7.83 2.15 9.90
N TRP A 172 7.42 2.37 8.65
CA TRP A 172 7.24 1.30 7.67
C TRP A 172 7.99 1.60 6.37
N LEU A 173 8.41 0.53 5.69
CA LEU A 173 9.04 0.60 4.37
C LEU A 173 8.32 -0.36 3.43
N ALA A 174 7.92 0.13 2.25
CA ALA A 174 7.45 -0.73 1.16
C ALA A 174 8.37 -0.62 -0.06
N SER A 175 8.51 -1.75 -0.75
CA SER A 175 9.10 -1.79 -2.08
C SER A 175 7.98 -1.94 -3.11
N VAL A 176 8.05 -1.17 -4.19
CA VAL A 176 7.09 -1.22 -5.29
C VAL A 176 7.80 -1.76 -6.52
N THR A 177 7.28 -2.84 -7.09
CA THR A 177 7.81 -3.47 -8.30
C THR A 177 6.75 -3.42 -9.40
N ILE A 178 7.13 -2.89 -10.57
CA ILE A 178 6.26 -2.82 -11.74
C ILE A 178 6.60 -3.98 -12.68
N GLN A 179 5.61 -4.81 -12.98
CA GLN A 179 5.73 -5.91 -13.94
C GLN A 179 4.85 -5.61 -15.16
N PRO A 180 5.42 -5.07 -16.26
CA PRO A 180 4.66 -4.82 -17.48
C PRO A 180 4.20 -6.14 -18.11
N ALA A 181 2.96 -6.15 -18.60
CA ALA A 181 2.43 -7.28 -19.37
C ALA A 181 2.70 -7.04 -20.87
N GLY A 182 3.41 -7.95 -21.53
CA GLY A 182 3.69 -7.90 -22.98
C GLY A 182 5.01 -7.23 -23.36
N SER A 183 5.25 -7.10 -24.67
CA SER A 183 6.49 -6.50 -25.21
C SER A 183 6.43 -4.97 -25.08
N LEU A 184 7.45 -4.38 -24.44
CA LEU A 184 7.63 -2.93 -24.28
C LEU A 184 7.94 -2.27 -25.64
N SER A 185 6.94 -2.09 -26.49
CA SER A 185 7.11 -1.53 -27.84
C SER A 185 7.11 0.00 -27.88
N ASN A 186 6.57 0.66 -26.85
CA ASN A 186 6.41 2.12 -26.87
C ASN A 186 7.71 2.86 -26.55
N GLN A 187 8.15 3.72 -27.48
CA GLN A 187 9.38 4.51 -27.35
C GLN A 187 9.38 5.41 -26.11
N HIS A 188 8.21 5.89 -25.66
CA HIS A 188 8.08 6.74 -24.47
C HIS A 188 8.35 6.02 -23.14
N CYS A 189 8.27 4.70 -23.11
CA CYS A 189 8.47 3.89 -21.90
C CYS A 189 9.74 3.03 -21.96
N LYS A 190 10.63 3.24 -22.94
CA LYS A 190 11.86 2.46 -23.06
C LYS A 190 12.82 2.78 -21.90
N ASN A 191 13.14 1.76 -21.11
CA ASN A 191 14.19 1.72 -20.10
C ASN A 191 14.25 2.94 -19.16
N LYS A 192 13.27 3.06 -18.27
CA LYS A 192 13.53 3.70 -16.97
C LYS A 192 13.89 2.60 -15.97
N GLY A 193 15.19 2.24 -15.93
CA GLY A 193 15.75 1.59 -14.76
C GLY A 193 15.43 2.46 -13.54
N LEU A 194 15.09 1.83 -12.41
CA LEU A 194 14.69 2.48 -11.17
C LEU A 194 15.75 3.51 -10.75
N SER A 195 15.57 4.77 -11.14
CA SER A 195 16.43 5.86 -10.68
C SER A 195 15.98 6.19 -9.26
N GLN A 196 16.69 5.63 -8.28
CA GLN A 196 16.66 6.18 -6.93
C GLN A 196 17.40 7.51 -6.98
N GLU A 197 16.65 8.61 -6.97
CA GLU A 197 17.23 9.93 -6.76
C GLU A 197 17.50 10.09 -5.26
N PRO A 198 18.75 10.33 -4.83
CA PRO A 198 19.06 10.58 -3.43
C PRO A 198 18.46 11.93 -3.03
N ARG A 199 17.63 11.94 -1.99
CA ARG A 199 17.19 13.17 -1.33
C ARG A 199 18.40 13.79 -0.63
N THR A 200 18.87 14.93 -1.14
CA THR A 200 19.61 15.95 -0.37
C THR A 200 18.69 16.68 0.59
#